data_AF-A0A2T0BQL4-F1
#
_entry.id   AF-A0A2T0BQL4-F1
#
_cell.length_a   1.000
_cell.length_b   1.000
_cell.length_c   1.000
_cell.angle_alpha   90.00
_cell.angle_beta   90.00
_cell.angle_gamma   90.00
#
_symmetry.space_group_name_H-M   'P 1'
#
loop_
_entity.id
_entity.type
_entity.pdbx_description
1 polymer ?
#
loop_
_entity_poly.entity_id
_entity_poly.type
_entity_poly.pdbx_seq_one_letter_code
_entity_poly.pdbx_strand_id
1 'polypeptide(L)'
;MDDLEIGTVKVISSLPGRIRVNVKGLLGSKEMALKIKGELTGYNSILSSGVSKNTGNVLIYYNSAEISEDKIVTAVEKAFNSPRTAAVENKDNSSLLKMFIDALNPLFLFKRKHSEKVYGNEYGISSKILRASIGISAGILLFTGNAANAISVFILGYPGIIFAVSAFTYYCSRVKLNMKKIYMKNNTSLSFLNSIDTFLIEDDVFRNEFNEHSIDLLDLNKYDVQKMVILGKLNDPVSSSMKLIINDIRTLGISNIFIIGNNEDRIIQYIAYVLGIKILDRDDLERENNCLMTDKYDSSNTILVTTDKSLENRSKYLSSNCTICLYRDNNLTGLKEDINLEYSNIDKLPSLIKLSYFCSEINTQTENTAITLNILGMLFAVLNYLTPLYSVIYYILNTLFMTLILKLRFNSCKNFDEIPRIKFNYLTD
;
A
#
# COMPACT_ATOMS: atom_id res chain seq x y z
N MET A 1 9.33 -40.02 -20.27
CA MET A 1 8.41 -38.87 -20.11
C MET A 1 7.65 -39.22 -18.84
N ASP A 2 8.33 -39.01 -17.72
CA ASP A 2 7.90 -39.56 -16.44
C ASP A 2 7.00 -38.50 -15.79
N ASP A 3 5.75 -38.89 -15.52
CA ASP A 3 4.80 -38.10 -14.74
C ASP A 3 5.37 -37.97 -13.31
N LEU A 4 6.14 -36.90 -13.07
CA LEU A 4 6.61 -36.52 -11.74
C LEU A 4 5.39 -36.01 -10.95
N GLU A 5 4.68 -36.92 -10.29
CA GLU A 5 3.58 -36.61 -9.38
C GLU A 5 4.16 -36.39 -7.97
N ILE A 6 4.50 -35.14 -7.65
CA ILE A 6 4.89 -34.75 -6.29
C ILE A 6 3.67 -34.07 -5.64
N GLY A 7 2.91 -34.86 -4.89
CA GLY A 7 1.80 -34.35 -4.06
C GLY A 7 0.65 -33.69 -4.83
N THR A 8 0.18 -32.53 -4.34
CA THR A 8 -0.98 -31.77 -4.88
C THR A 8 -0.69 -31.07 -6.22
N VAL A 9 0.55 -31.14 -6.72
CA VAL A 9 1.02 -30.46 -7.93
C VAL A 9 1.44 -31.50 -8.98
N LYS A 10 0.81 -31.46 -10.16
CA LYS A 10 1.14 -32.32 -11.30
C LYS A 10 1.79 -31.52 -12.42
N VAL A 11 2.98 -31.92 -12.88
CA VAL A 11 3.58 -31.32 -14.08
C VAL A 11 2.78 -31.75 -15.32
N ILE A 12 2.30 -30.77 -16.10
CA ILE A 12 1.52 -31.02 -17.33
C ILE A 12 2.44 -31.05 -18.55
N SER A 13 3.40 -30.14 -18.58
CA SER A 13 4.36 -30.04 -19.67
C SER A 13 5.61 -29.32 -19.18
N SER A 14 6.77 -29.77 -19.62
CA SER A 14 8.04 -29.12 -19.32
C SER A 14 8.90 -28.95 -20.56
N LEU A 15 9.49 -27.77 -20.69
CA LEU A 15 10.44 -27.38 -21.70
C LEU A 15 11.58 -26.60 -21.01
N PRO A 16 12.81 -26.60 -21.55
CA PRO A 16 13.89 -25.79 -21.01
C PRO A 16 13.46 -24.33 -20.86
N GLY A 17 13.48 -23.83 -19.61
CA GLY A 17 13.08 -22.47 -19.25
C GLY A 17 11.56 -22.21 -19.18
N ARG A 18 10.73 -23.26 -19.31
CA ARG A 18 9.27 -23.16 -19.20
C ARG A 18 8.65 -24.43 -18.62
N ILE A 19 7.95 -24.30 -17.49
CA ILE A 19 7.20 -25.39 -16.89
C ILE A 19 5.72 -25.01 -16.73
N ARG A 20 4.83 -25.98 -16.96
CA ARG A 20 3.40 -25.85 -16.71
C ARG A 20 2.99 -26.92 -15.72
N VAL A 21 2.40 -26.48 -14.60
CA VAL A 21 1.91 -27.38 -13.55
C VAL A 21 0.42 -27.18 -13.32
N ASN A 22 -0.27 -28.26 -12.96
CA ASN A 22 -1.64 -28.24 -12.45
C ASN A 22 -1.59 -28.39 -10.93
N VAL A 23 -2.31 -27.53 -10.21
CA VAL A 23 -2.40 -27.60 -8.75
C VAL A 23 -3.80 -28.03 -8.37
N LYS A 24 -3.95 -29.27 -7.89
CA LYS A 24 -5.23 -29.83 -7.44
C LYS A 24 -5.74 -28.99 -6.25
N GLY A 25 -6.92 -28.39 -6.40
CA GLY A 25 -7.53 -27.50 -5.39
C GLY A 25 -7.28 -26.00 -5.59
N LEU A 26 -6.55 -25.58 -6.63
CA LEU A 26 -6.40 -24.18 -7.01
C LEU A 26 -7.64 -23.61 -7.72
N LEU A 27 -8.49 -24.47 -8.28
CA LEU A 27 -9.67 -24.07 -9.04
C LEU A 27 -10.66 -23.28 -8.15
N GLY A 28 -11.06 -22.10 -8.61
CA GLY A 28 -11.93 -21.18 -7.86
C GLY A 28 -11.24 -20.39 -6.75
N SER A 29 -10.01 -20.76 -6.34
CA SER A 29 -9.31 -20.10 -5.24
C SER A 29 -8.45 -18.93 -5.70
N LYS A 30 -9.00 -17.71 -5.64
CA LYS A 30 -8.27 -16.46 -5.95
C LYS A 30 -7.10 -16.24 -4.98
N GLU A 31 -7.28 -16.63 -3.73
CA GLU A 31 -6.31 -16.50 -2.65
C GLU A 31 -5.08 -17.38 -2.89
N MET A 32 -5.29 -18.68 -3.15
CA MET A 32 -4.19 -19.60 -3.46
C MET A 32 -3.47 -19.19 -4.74
N ALA A 33 -4.20 -18.64 -5.72
CA ALA A 33 -3.59 -18.12 -6.94
C ALA A 33 -2.64 -16.95 -6.68
N LEU A 34 -3.02 -16.02 -5.80
CA LEU A 34 -2.16 -14.91 -5.39
C LEU A 34 -0.96 -15.38 -4.56
N LYS A 35 -1.17 -16.37 -3.69
CA LYS A 35 -0.12 -16.94 -2.84
C LYS A 35 0.97 -17.63 -3.64
N ILE A 36 0.58 -18.52 -4.57
CA ILE A 36 1.51 -19.17 -5.50
C ILE A 36 2.25 -18.11 -6.32
N LYS A 37 1.52 -17.10 -6.84
CA LYS A 37 2.16 -16.03 -7.61
C LYS A 37 3.17 -15.25 -6.78
N GLY A 38 2.83 -14.90 -5.55
CA GLY A 38 3.69 -14.18 -4.60
C GLY A 38 4.98 -14.92 -4.28
N GLU A 39 4.86 -16.22 -3.95
CA GLU A 39 6.04 -17.07 -3.70
C GLU A 39 6.95 -17.15 -4.94
N LEU A 40 6.37 -17.34 -6.13
CA LEU A 40 7.14 -17.39 -7.38
C LEU A 40 7.81 -16.05 -7.72
N THR A 41 7.17 -14.91 -7.44
CA THR A 41 7.81 -13.59 -7.62
C THR A 41 8.94 -13.29 -6.63
N GLY A 42 9.14 -14.13 -5.61
CA GLY A 42 10.27 -14.04 -4.70
C GLY A 42 11.58 -14.57 -5.28
N TYR A 43 11.53 -15.31 -6.40
CA TYR A 43 12.71 -15.90 -7.03
C TYR A 43 13.19 -15.03 -8.18
N ASN A 44 14.42 -14.52 -8.10
CA ASN A 44 15.06 -13.75 -9.18
C ASN A 44 15.23 -14.57 -10.47
N SER A 45 15.31 -15.90 -10.35
CA SER A 45 15.44 -16.83 -11.47
C SER A 45 14.12 -17.11 -12.20
N ILE A 46 12.99 -16.61 -11.70
CA ILE A 46 11.67 -16.71 -12.36
C ILE A 46 11.41 -15.43 -13.14
N LEU A 47 11.35 -15.56 -14.47
CA LEU A 47 11.16 -14.44 -15.39
C LEU A 47 9.70 -13.97 -15.41
N SER A 48 8.76 -14.91 -15.40
CA SER A 48 7.33 -14.61 -15.29
C SER A 48 6.52 -15.82 -14.85
N SER A 49 5.37 -15.57 -14.21
CA SER A 49 4.43 -16.60 -13.80
C SER A 49 2.98 -16.19 -14.07
N GLY A 50 2.23 -17.12 -14.65
CA GLY A 50 0.79 -17.02 -14.92
C GLY A 50 0.03 -18.07 -14.11
N VAL A 51 -0.71 -17.64 -13.09
CA VAL A 51 -1.52 -18.51 -12.25
C VAL A 51 -3.00 -18.36 -12.60
N SER A 52 -3.63 -19.44 -13.06
CA SER A 52 -5.03 -19.44 -13.48
C SER A 52 -5.91 -20.16 -12.46
N LYS A 53 -6.68 -19.38 -11.69
CA LYS A 53 -7.73 -19.91 -10.79
C LYS A 53 -8.87 -20.60 -11.53
N ASN A 54 -9.05 -20.35 -12.83
CA ASN A 54 -10.15 -20.91 -13.61
C ASN A 54 -9.82 -22.32 -14.11
N THR A 55 -8.53 -22.61 -14.30
CA THR A 55 -8.07 -23.90 -14.85
C THR A 55 -7.20 -24.70 -13.89
N GLY A 56 -6.88 -24.14 -12.72
CA GLY A 56 -5.96 -24.74 -11.75
C GLY A 56 -4.51 -24.82 -12.27
N ASN A 57 -4.20 -24.14 -13.38
CA ASN A 57 -2.91 -24.24 -14.04
C ASN A 57 -2.00 -23.07 -13.66
N VAL A 58 -0.72 -23.37 -13.50
CA VAL A 58 0.36 -22.40 -13.31
C VAL A 58 1.35 -22.57 -14.45
N LEU A 59 1.63 -21.49 -15.18
CA LEU A 59 2.64 -21.42 -16.23
C LEU A 59 3.80 -20.59 -15.72
N ILE A 60 5.03 -21.10 -15.80
CA ILE A 60 6.22 -20.47 -15.22
C ILE A 60 7.30 -20.44 -16.29
N TYR A 61 7.86 -19.25 -16.53
CA TYR A 61 9.07 -19.05 -17.31
C TYR A 61 10.22 -18.76 -16.37
N TYR A 62 11.33 -19.48 -16.52
CA TYR A 62 12.43 -19.46 -15.58
C TYR A 62 13.78 -19.58 -16.29
N ASN A 63 14.86 -19.15 -15.63
CA ASN A 63 16.22 -19.36 -16.10
C ASN A 63 16.69 -20.77 -15.71
N SER A 64 16.80 -21.68 -16.70
CA SER A 64 17.20 -23.07 -16.46
C SER A 64 18.62 -23.25 -15.96
N ALA A 65 19.47 -22.21 -16.06
CA ALA A 65 20.82 -22.23 -15.48
C ALA A 65 20.84 -21.95 -13.97
N GLU A 66 19.79 -21.33 -13.42
CA GLU A 66 19.76 -20.83 -12.03
C GLU A 66 18.82 -21.62 -11.12
N ILE A 67 17.78 -22.24 -11.67
CA ILE A 67 16.78 -22.98 -10.89
C ILE A 67 16.32 -24.24 -11.63
N SER A 68 16.22 -25.35 -10.89
CA SER A 68 15.72 -26.62 -11.41
C SER A 68 14.20 -26.71 -11.35
N GLU A 69 13.62 -27.53 -12.21
CA GLU A 69 12.18 -27.79 -12.26
C GLU A 69 11.64 -28.32 -10.93
N ASP A 70 12.36 -29.23 -10.28
CA ASP A 70 11.98 -29.78 -8.98
C ASP A 70 11.87 -28.67 -7.92
N LYS A 71 12.82 -27.73 -7.88
CA LYS A 71 12.76 -26.59 -6.95
C LYS A 71 11.54 -25.71 -7.21
N ILE A 72 11.16 -25.52 -8.48
CA ILE A 72 9.96 -24.77 -8.85
C ILE A 72 8.70 -25.52 -8.38
N VAL A 73 8.61 -26.83 -8.63
CA VAL A 73 7.48 -27.64 -8.20
C VAL A 73 7.36 -27.63 -6.68
N THR A 74 8.46 -27.82 -5.95
CA THR A 74 8.49 -27.72 -4.49
C THR A 74 8.10 -26.32 -3.99
N ALA A 75 8.51 -25.25 -4.68
CA ALA A 75 8.09 -23.90 -4.32
C ALA A 75 6.58 -23.68 -4.50
N VAL A 76 6.00 -24.18 -5.61
CA VAL A 76 4.55 -24.13 -5.84
C VAL A 76 3.80 -24.95 -4.79
N GLU A 77 4.28 -26.16 -4.48
CA GLU A 77 3.69 -27.04 -3.49
C GLU A 77 3.77 -26.44 -2.08
N LYS A 78 4.94 -25.89 -1.69
CA LYS A 78 5.12 -25.18 -0.42
C LYS A 78 4.22 -23.94 -0.34
N ALA A 79 4.05 -23.20 -1.42
CA ALA A 79 3.13 -22.06 -1.46
C ALA A 79 1.67 -22.51 -1.27
N PHE A 80 1.28 -23.62 -1.87
CA PHE A 80 -0.07 -24.18 -1.75
C PHE A 80 -0.35 -24.76 -0.36
N ASN A 81 0.60 -25.53 0.18
CA ASN A 81 0.47 -26.29 1.44
C ASN A 81 0.89 -25.51 2.69
N SER A 82 1.62 -24.40 2.56
CA SER A 82 1.90 -23.55 3.72
C SER A 82 0.58 -23.20 4.39
N PRO A 83 0.55 -23.12 5.74
CA PRO A 83 -0.68 -22.83 6.47
C PRO A 83 -1.39 -21.66 5.78
N ARG A 84 -2.72 -21.67 5.84
CA ARG A 84 -3.45 -20.42 5.70
C ARG A 84 -2.85 -19.53 6.80
N THR A 85 -1.78 -18.77 6.52
CA THR A 85 -1.67 -17.39 7.00
C THR A 85 -3.07 -16.92 6.74
N ALA A 86 -3.91 -16.83 7.77
CA ALA A 86 -5.32 -16.53 7.63
C ALA A 86 -5.32 -15.41 6.62
N ALA A 87 -5.66 -15.68 5.35
CA ALA A 87 -5.37 -14.71 4.32
C ALA A 87 -6.51 -13.78 4.54
N VAL A 88 -6.20 -12.80 5.38
CA VAL A 88 -7.12 -12.26 6.36
C VAL A 88 -8.42 -12.10 5.64
N GLU A 89 -9.44 -12.84 6.10
CA GLU A 89 -10.77 -12.88 5.50
C GLU A 89 -11.16 -11.44 5.23
N ASN A 90 -10.87 -11.03 4.01
CA ASN A 90 -10.93 -9.64 3.68
C ASN A 90 -12.31 -9.53 3.10
N LYS A 91 -13.22 -9.28 4.03
CA LYS A 91 -14.67 -9.21 3.91
C LYS A 91 -15.14 -8.14 2.91
N ASP A 92 -14.26 -7.65 2.05
CA ASP A 92 -14.61 -6.85 0.90
C ASP A 92 -14.53 -7.70 -0.37
N ASN A 93 -15.50 -8.59 -0.49
CA ASN A 93 -15.89 -9.28 -1.72
C ASN A 93 -16.53 -8.31 -2.73
N SER A 94 -16.36 -6.99 -2.58
CA SER A 94 -16.74 -6.07 -3.64
C SER A 94 -15.86 -6.38 -4.85
N SER A 95 -16.45 -7.07 -5.82
CA SER A 95 -15.86 -7.22 -7.14
C SER A 95 -15.50 -5.82 -7.63
N LEU A 96 -14.42 -5.68 -8.41
CA LEU A 96 -14.09 -4.41 -9.09
C LEU A 96 -15.36 -3.79 -9.69
N LEU A 97 -16.19 -4.63 -10.30
CA LEU A 97 -17.49 -4.27 -10.86
C LEU A 97 -18.45 -3.62 -9.85
N LYS A 98 -18.52 -4.12 -8.61
CA LYS A 98 -19.31 -3.48 -7.54
C LYS A 98 -18.73 -2.12 -7.15
N MET A 99 -17.40 -1.99 -7.03
CA MET A 99 -16.76 -0.69 -6.75
C MET A 99 -17.03 0.32 -7.88
N PHE A 100 -17.01 -0.13 -9.14
CA PHE A 100 -17.38 0.67 -10.30
C PHE A 100 -18.85 1.11 -10.26
N ILE A 101 -19.77 0.18 -10.00
CA ILE A 101 -21.20 0.47 -9.91
C ILE A 101 -21.48 1.45 -8.78
N ASP A 102 -20.84 1.27 -7.62
CA ASP A 102 -20.97 2.14 -6.47
C ASP A 102 -20.42 3.55 -6.78
N ALA A 103 -19.31 3.67 -7.51
CA ALA A 103 -18.75 4.97 -7.92
C ALA A 103 -19.57 5.68 -9.00
N LEU A 104 -20.19 4.93 -9.91
CA LEU A 104 -21.11 5.45 -10.92
C LEU A 104 -22.48 5.84 -10.36
N ASN A 105 -22.81 5.42 -9.13
CA ASN A 105 -24.09 5.71 -8.51
C ASN A 105 -24.06 7.09 -7.79
N PRO A 106 -24.78 8.11 -8.30
CA PRO A 106 -24.77 9.45 -7.72
C PRO A 106 -25.27 9.52 -6.29
N LEU A 107 -26.13 8.59 -5.88
CA LEU A 107 -26.66 8.52 -4.51
C LEU A 107 -25.66 7.94 -3.50
N PHE A 108 -24.60 7.27 -3.98
CA PHE A 108 -23.60 6.65 -3.12
C PHE A 108 -22.72 7.70 -2.43
N LEU A 109 -22.36 8.78 -3.14
CA LEU A 109 -21.60 9.92 -2.59
C LEU A 109 -22.33 10.61 -1.43
N PHE A 110 -23.66 10.65 -1.49
CA PHE A 110 -24.47 11.31 -0.45
C PHE A 110 -24.71 10.43 0.78
N LYS A 111 -24.52 9.11 0.70
CA LYS A 111 -24.92 8.18 1.78
C LYS A 111 -23.81 7.79 2.76
N ARG A 112 -22.52 7.99 2.47
CA ARG A 112 -21.42 7.54 3.35
C ARG A 112 -20.63 8.69 3.98
N LYS A 113 -21.07 9.13 5.16
CA LYS A 113 -20.31 9.97 6.12
C LYS A 113 -18.94 9.40 6.55
N HIS A 114 -18.59 8.16 6.20
CA HIS A 114 -17.35 7.49 6.58
C HIS A 114 -16.13 7.73 5.67
N SER A 115 -16.19 8.73 4.77
CA SER A 115 -15.18 8.89 3.71
C SER A 115 -14.51 10.26 3.65
N GLU A 116 -14.88 11.20 4.51
CA GLU A 116 -14.26 12.54 4.56
C GLU A 116 -12.83 12.52 5.15
N LYS A 117 -12.54 11.62 6.11
CA LYS A 117 -11.17 11.41 6.64
C LYS A 117 -10.22 10.72 5.67
N VAL A 118 -10.76 10.03 4.67
CA VAL A 118 -10.04 9.05 3.85
C VAL A 118 -9.87 9.52 2.41
N TYR A 119 -10.89 10.22 1.90
CA TYR A 119 -10.94 10.82 0.57
C TYR A 119 -11.06 12.35 0.70
N GLY A 120 -10.47 12.96 1.73
CA GLY A 120 -10.70 14.37 2.05
C GLY A 120 -10.40 15.31 0.88
N ASN A 121 -9.34 15.02 0.14
CA ASN A 121 -8.97 15.76 -1.07
C ASN A 121 -9.98 15.54 -2.20
N GLU A 122 -10.37 14.30 -2.46
CA GLU A 122 -11.33 13.93 -3.49
C GLU A 122 -12.72 14.50 -3.18
N TYR A 123 -13.14 14.55 -1.92
CA TYR A 123 -14.38 15.22 -1.47
C TYR A 123 -14.33 16.73 -1.65
N GLY A 124 -13.22 17.36 -1.28
CA GLY A 124 -13.01 18.79 -1.46
C GLY A 124 -13.12 19.19 -2.94
N ILE A 125 -12.48 18.44 -3.83
CA ILE A 125 -12.54 18.65 -5.28
C ILE A 125 -13.94 18.32 -5.83
N SER A 126 -14.50 17.17 -5.46
CA SER A 126 -15.81 16.71 -5.92
C SER A 126 -16.94 17.67 -5.56
N SER A 127 -16.93 18.22 -4.35
CA SER A 127 -17.94 19.18 -3.90
C SER A 127 -17.87 20.49 -4.68
N LYS A 128 -16.67 20.98 -5.00
CA LYS A 128 -16.46 22.17 -5.85
C LYS A 128 -16.97 21.91 -7.27
N ILE A 129 -16.61 20.78 -7.87
CA ILE A 129 -17.07 20.39 -9.22
C ILE A 129 -18.59 20.28 -9.27
N LEU A 130 -19.20 19.63 -8.28
CA LEU A 130 -20.65 19.44 -8.22
C LEU A 130 -21.39 20.77 -8.07
N ARG A 131 -20.91 21.69 -7.22
CA ARG A 131 -21.50 23.02 -7.09
C ARG A 131 -21.39 23.82 -8.40
N ALA A 132 -20.25 23.76 -9.06
CA ALA A 132 -20.04 24.40 -10.36
C ALA A 132 -20.97 23.83 -11.43
N SER A 133 -21.08 22.50 -11.52
CA SER A 133 -21.94 21.85 -12.52
C SER A 133 -23.42 22.14 -12.32
N ILE A 134 -23.89 22.18 -11.07
CA ILE A 134 -25.25 22.63 -10.73
C ILE A 134 -25.47 24.08 -11.19
N GLY A 135 -24.53 24.99 -10.88
CA GLY A 135 -24.62 26.39 -11.27
C GLY A 135 -24.69 26.58 -12.79
N ILE A 136 -23.81 25.90 -13.53
CA ILE A 136 -23.79 25.96 -15.00
C ILE A 136 -25.08 25.38 -15.58
N SER A 137 -25.53 24.24 -15.07
CA SER A 137 -26.77 23.59 -15.54
C SER A 137 -28.00 24.47 -15.30
N ALA A 138 -28.09 25.10 -14.13
CA ALA A 138 -29.16 26.05 -13.82
C ALA A 138 -29.12 27.28 -14.73
N GLY A 139 -27.93 27.83 -14.97
CA GLY A 139 -27.74 28.94 -15.91
C GLY A 139 -28.23 28.58 -17.32
N ILE A 140 -27.81 27.43 -17.85
CA ILE A 140 -28.27 26.95 -19.17
C ILE A 140 -29.79 26.85 -19.21
N LEU A 141 -30.40 26.23 -18.20
CA LEU A 141 -31.84 26.08 -18.14
C LEU A 141 -32.56 27.44 -18.14
N LEU A 142 -32.09 28.40 -17.33
CA LEU A 142 -32.70 29.72 -17.22
C LEU A 142 -32.54 30.59 -18.47
N PHE A 143 -31.36 30.57 -19.11
CA PHE A 143 -31.06 31.44 -20.25
C PHE A 143 -31.49 30.85 -21.60
N THR A 144 -31.46 29.53 -21.76
CA THR A 144 -31.76 28.87 -23.04
C THR A 144 -33.10 28.14 -23.06
N GLY A 145 -33.69 27.86 -21.89
CA GLY A 145 -34.87 27.00 -21.77
C GLY A 145 -34.63 25.53 -22.13
N ASN A 146 -33.40 25.15 -22.48
CA ASN A 146 -33.08 23.80 -22.94
C ASN A 146 -32.75 22.86 -21.77
N ALA A 147 -33.78 22.15 -21.30
CA ALA A 147 -33.64 21.17 -20.23
C ALA A 147 -32.71 20.00 -20.60
N ALA A 148 -32.63 19.61 -21.87
CA ALA A 148 -31.76 18.51 -22.30
C ALA A 148 -30.29 18.85 -22.08
N ASN A 149 -29.85 20.07 -22.46
CA ASN A 149 -28.46 20.49 -22.25
C ASN A 149 -28.13 20.66 -20.77
N ALA A 150 -29.06 21.19 -19.98
CA ALA A 150 -28.89 21.30 -18.53
C ALA A 150 -28.67 19.93 -17.88
N ILE A 151 -29.45 18.91 -18.28
CA ILE A 151 -29.28 17.54 -17.81
C ILE A 151 -27.95 16.95 -18.28
N SER A 152 -27.57 17.15 -19.55
CA SER A 152 -26.28 16.69 -20.09
C SER A 152 -25.08 17.24 -19.30
N VAL A 153 -25.07 18.54 -19.00
CA VAL A 153 -24.00 19.18 -18.21
C VAL A 153 -23.99 18.66 -16.78
N PHE A 154 -25.16 18.46 -16.17
CA PHE A 154 -25.25 17.89 -14.83
C PHE A 154 -24.68 16.47 -14.76
N ILE A 155 -25.00 15.60 -15.74
CA ILE A 155 -24.46 14.24 -15.85
C ILE A 155 -22.93 14.27 -15.94
N LEU A 156 -22.38 15.11 -16.83
CA LEU A 156 -20.94 15.21 -17.04
C LEU A 156 -20.22 15.84 -15.85
N GLY A 157 -20.93 16.62 -15.04
CA GLY A 157 -20.43 17.23 -13.81
C GLY A 157 -20.55 16.40 -12.56
N TYR A 158 -21.00 15.16 -12.69
CA TYR A 158 -21.01 14.22 -11.59
C TYR A 158 -19.56 13.75 -11.28
N PRO A 159 -19.06 13.88 -10.04
CA PRO A 159 -17.66 13.60 -9.72
C PRO A 159 -17.36 12.12 -9.43
N GLY A 160 -18.28 11.19 -9.70
CA GLY A 160 -18.11 9.76 -9.35
C GLY A 160 -16.86 9.09 -9.95
N ILE A 161 -16.36 9.59 -11.08
CA ILE A 161 -15.16 9.08 -11.74
C ILE A 161 -13.90 9.22 -10.87
N ILE A 162 -13.83 10.25 -10.03
CA ILE A 162 -12.71 10.50 -9.11
C ILE A 162 -12.62 9.33 -8.10
N PHE A 163 -13.75 8.99 -7.50
CA PHE A 163 -13.84 7.87 -6.56
C PHE A 163 -13.58 6.51 -7.23
N ALA A 164 -14.02 6.34 -8.48
CA ALA A 164 -13.75 5.12 -9.25
C ALA A 164 -12.24 4.93 -9.49
N VAL A 165 -11.57 6.01 -9.91
CA VAL A 165 -10.12 6.05 -10.18
C VAL A 165 -9.33 5.74 -8.90
N SER A 166 -9.63 6.44 -7.81
CA SER A 166 -9.01 6.20 -6.50
C SER A 166 -9.21 4.76 -6.01
N ALA A 167 -10.44 4.25 -6.03
CA ALA A 167 -10.76 2.89 -5.64
C ALA A 167 -9.98 1.84 -6.44
N PHE A 168 -9.88 2.03 -7.76
CA PHE A 168 -9.15 1.13 -8.64
C PHE A 168 -7.64 1.17 -8.38
N THR A 169 -7.07 2.35 -8.16
CA THR A 169 -5.67 2.56 -7.78
C THR A 169 -5.35 1.79 -6.50
N TYR A 170 -6.14 1.94 -5.44
CA TYR A 170 -5.92 1.23 -4.17
C TYR A 170 -6.06 -0.29 -4.32
N TYR A 171 -7.03 -0.76 -5.12
CA TYR A 171 -7.16 -2.19 -5.43
C TYR A 171 -5.90 -2.75 -6.11
N CYS A 172 -5.40 -2.08 -7.15
CA CYS A 172 -4.19 -2.51 -7.86
C CYS A 172 -2.96 -2.54 -6.95
N SER A 173 -2.82 -1.54 -6.10
CA SER A 173 -1.72 -1.40 -5.13
C SER A 173 -1.74 -2.53 -4.11
N ARG A 174 -2.91 -2.83 -3.57
CA ARG A 174 -3.11 -3.94 -2.64
C ARG A 174 -2.78 -5.30 -3.27
N VAL A 175 -3.16 -5.53 -4.53
CA VAL A 175 -2.79 -6.75 -5.24
C VAL A 175 -1.27 -6.89 -5.35
N LYS A 176 -0.54 -5.79 -5.59
CA LYS A 176 0.94 -5.80 -5.60
C LYS A 176 1.55 -6.05 -4.23
N LEU A 177 1.02 -5.42 -3.18
CA LEU A 177 1.50 -5.60 -1.80
C LEU A 177 1.32 -7.03 -1.30
N ASN A 178 0.16 -7.63 -1.58
CA ASN A 178 -0.10 -9.03 -1.24
C ASN A 178 0.90 -9.99 -1.91
N MET A 179 1.36 -9.70 -3.14
CA MET A 179 2.41 -10.53 -3.79
C MET A 179 3.73 -10.50 -3.04
N LYS A 180 4.01 -9.44 -2.26
CA LYS A 180 5.23 -9.27 -1.46
C LYS A 180 5.04 -9.61 0.02
N LYS A 181 3.93 -10.26 0.39
CA LYS A 181 3.54 -10.61 1.77
C LYS A 181 3.35 -9.38 2.68
N ILE A 182 2.92 -8.26 2.10
CA ILE A 182 2.52 -7.05 2.84
C ILE A 182 0.99 -6.97 2.80
N TYR A 183 0.36 -6.98 3.97
CA TYR A 183 -1.08 -7.07 4.08
C TYR A 183 -1.70 -5.80 4.67
N MET A 184 -2.74 -5.30 4.00
CA MET A 184 -3.46 -4.10 4.42
C MET A 184 -4.86 -4.44 4.91
N LYS A 185 -5.26 -3.80 6.03
CA LYS A 185 -6.61 -3.93 6.63
C LYS A 185 -7.63 -3.09 5.91
N ASN A 186 -7.26 -1.87 5.53
CA ASN A 186 -8.07 -1.00 4.72
C ASN A 186 -7.32 -0.66 3.43
N ASN A 187 -8.04 -0.59 2.30
CA ASN A 187 -7.48 -0.14 1.02
C ASN A 187 -6.92 1.29 1.11
N THR A 188 -7.36 2.03 2.11
CA THR A 188 -7.09 3.45 2.26
C THR A 188 -5.90 3.75 3.17
N SER A 189 -5.35 2.75 3.87
CA SER A 189 -4.16 2.99 4.71
C SER A 189 -2.95 3.45 3.88
N LEU A 190 -2.97 3.20 2.56
CA LEU A 190 -1.94 3.67 1.65
C LEU A 190 -1.96 5.18 1.45
N SER A 191 -3.13 5.83 1.55
CA SER A 191 -3.22 7.29 1.35
C SER A 191 -2.53 8.06 2.46
N PHE A 192 -2.55 7.55 3.70
CA PHE A 192 -1.82 8.13 4.83
C PHE A 192 -0.30 8.04 4.67
N LEU A 193 0.20 7.07 3.89
CA LEU A 193 1.63 6.97 3.59
C LEU A 193 2.12 8.04 2.60
N ASN A 194 1.22 8.78 1.94
CA ASN A 194 1.60 9.76 0.94
C ASN A 194 2.02 11.11 1.54
N SER A 195 1.55 11.41 2.75
CA SER A 195 1.71 12.73 3.37
C SER A 195 2.43 12.65 4.70
N ILE A 196 3.33 11.66 4.82
CA ILE A 196 4.09 11.38 6.05
C ILE A 196 5.04 12.53 6.32
N ASP A 197 4.87 13.13 7.49
CA ASP A 197 5.79 14.14 7.99
C ASP A 197 6.69 13.56 9.07
N THR A 198 6.15 12.63 9.86
CA THR A 198 6.79 12.07 11.04
C THR A 198 6.73 10.56 11.06
N PHE A 199 7.88 9.93 11.31
CA PHE A 199 8.05 8.48 11.35
C PHE A 199 8.48 8.04 12.75
N LEU A 200 7.61 7.30 13.43
CA LEU A 200 7.83 6.83 14.79
C LEU A 200 8.12 5.33 14.77
N ILE A 201 9.20 4.90 15.43
CA ILE A 201 9.61 3.50 15.49
C ILE A 201 9.73 3.11 16.95
N GLU A 202 9.01 2.08 17.38
CA GLU A 202 9.19 1.54 18.73
C GLU A 202 10.57 0.90 18.89
N ASP A 203 11.19 1.10 20.05
CA ASP A 203 12.50 0.55 20.39
C ASP A 203 12.58 -0.99 20.26
N ASP A 204 11.48 -1.70 20.53
CA ASP A 204 11.34 -3.15 20.33
C ASP A 204 11.65 -3.59 18.88
N VAL A 205 11.44 -2.71 17.89
CA VAL A 205 11.81 -2.98 16.49
C VAL A 205 13.32 -3.17 16.35
N PHE A 206 14.12 -2.47 17.15
CA PHE A 206 15.58 -2.56 17.09
C PHE A 206 16.15 -3.64 18.03
N ARG A 207 15.61 -3.78 19.24
CA ARG A 207 16.04 -4.81 20.20
C ARG A 207 15.94 -6.22 19.65
N ASN A 208 15.02 -6.40 18.72
CA ASN A 208 14.77 -7.64 18.02
C ASN A 208 15.96 -8.17 17.21
N GLU A 209 16.90 -7.33 16.77
CA GLU A 209 18.15 -7.77 16.11
C GLU A 209 19.26 -8.14 17.11
N PHE A 210 19.06 -7.82 18.39
CA PHE A 210 20.06 -7.94 19.43
C PHE A 210 19.73 -9.12 20.36
N ASN A 211 20.59 -10.13 20.39
CA ASN A 211 20.47 -11.19 21.40
C ASN A 211 20.96 -10.65 22.74
N GLU A 212 20.05 -10.44 23.70
CA GLU A 212 20.30 -10.03 25.10
C GLU A 212 21.07 -11.07 25.93
N HIS A 213 21.94 -11.87 25.33
CA HIS A 213 22.76 -12.80 26.09
C HIS A 213 23.91 -12.04 26.76
N SER A 214 23.66 -11.75 28.05
CA SER A 214 24.62 -11.63 29.14
C SER A 214 25.64 -10.50 29.07
N ILE A 215 25.19 -9.25 29.21
CA ILE A 215 26.00 -8.20 29.84
C ILE A 215 25.07 -7.38 30.74
N ASP A 216 25.33 -7.37 32.04
CA ASP A 216 24.75 -6.38 32.95
C ASP A 216 25.28 -5.01 32.52
N LEU A 217 24.53 -4.34 31.63
CA LEU A 217 24.83 -3.04 31.05
C LEU A 217 24.53 -1.87 32.03
N LEU A 218 24.29 -2.18 33.30
CA LEU A 218 23.71 -1.27 34.30
C LEU A 218 24.56 -0.03 34.60
N ASP A 219 25.87 -0.05 34.30
CA ASP A 219 26.79 1.07 34.62
C ASP A 219 27.51 1.71 33.41
N LEU A 220 27.17 1.33 32.18
CA LEU A 220 27.88 1.82 30.98
C LEU A 220 27.19 3.06 30.39
N ASN A 221 27.95 4.11 30.09
CA ASN A 221 27.41 5.27 29.36
C ASN A 221 27.35 4.99 27.84
N LYS A 222 26.70 5.87 27.05
CA LYS A 222 26.58 5.70 25.59
C LYS A 222 27.92 5.54 24.85
N TYR A 223 28.98 6.20 25.34
CA TYR A 223 30.32 6.12 24.76
C TYR A 223 31.00 4.80 25.12
N ASP A 224 30.69 4.23 26.28
CA ASP A 224 31.19 2.92 26.66
C ASP A 224 30.57 1.82 25.80
N VAL A 225 29.27 1.90 25.52
CA VAL A 225 28.58 1.02 24.55
C VAL A 225 29.23 1.15 23.17
N GLN A 226 29.44 2.38 22.68
CA GLN A 226 30.11 2.63 21.39
C GLN A 226 31.53 2.04 21.37
N LYS A 227 32.29 2.24 22.44
CA LYS A 227 33.65 1.70 22.58
C LYS A 227 33.64 0.18 22.58
N MET A 228 32.68 -0.45 23.26
CA MET A 228 32.55 -1.91 23.26
C MET A 228 32.23 -2.46 21.87
N VAL A 229 31.37 -1.77 21.09
CA VAL A 229 31.09 -2.15 19.70
C VAL A 229 32.33 -2.00 18.82
N ILE A 230 33.04 -0.87 18.90
CA ILE A 230 34.26 -0.62 18.11
C ILE A 230 35.35 -1.65 18.45
N LEU A 231 35.48 -2.01 19.72
CA LEU A 231 36.45 -3.01 20.19
C LEU A 231 36.01 -4.47 19.91
N GLY A 232 34.85 -4.69 19.29
CA GLY A 232 34.31 -6.02 18.97
C GLY A 232 33.88 -6.82 20.20
N LYS A 233 33.71 -6.17 21.36
CA LYS A 233 33.24 -6.79 22.60
C LYS A 233 31.71 -6.89 22.69
N LEU A 234 31.02 -6.07 21.90
CA LEU A 234 29.58 -6.07 21.75
C LEU A 234 29.25 -6.08 20.26
N ASN A 235 28.27 -6.89 19.85
CA ASN A 235 27.76 -6.82 18.48
C ASN A 235 27.06 -5.46 18.27
N ASP A 236 27.23 -4.83 17.10
CA ASP A 236 26.51 -3.59 16.79
C ASP A 236 24.99 -3.87 16.80
N PRO A 237 24.22 -3.26 17.71
CA PRO A 237 22.77 -3.45 17.75
C PRO A 237 22.05 -2.85 16.55
N VAL A 238 22.74 -2.06 15.71
CA VAL A 238 22.18 -1.49 14.49
C VAL A 238 22.69 -2.26 13.27
N SER A 239 21.84 -3.07 12.64
CA SER A 239 22.20 -3.73 11.38
C SER A 239 22.49 -2.73 10.25
N SER A 240 23.32 -3.16 9.30
CA SER A 240 23.57 -2.41 8.05
C SER A 240 22.28 -2.21 7.25
N SER A 241 21.35 -3.18 7.27
CA SER A 241 20.02 -3.06 6.68
C SER A 241 19.22 -1.92 7.30
N MET A 242 19.21 -1.81 8.64
CA MET A 242 18.49 -0.73 9.32
C MET A 242 19.08 0.64 8.96
N LYS A 243 20.41 0.77 8.90
CA LYS A 243 21.08 2.01 8.46
C LYS A 243 20.63 2.41 7.05
N LEU A 244 20.55 1.44 6.13
CA LEU A 244 20.07 1.65 4.77
C LEU A 244 18.59 2.06 4.73
N ILE A 245 17.72 1.37 5.48
CA ILE A 245 16.29 1.68 5.56
C ILE A 245 16.07 3.12 6.02
N ILE A 246 16.72 3.54 7.10
CA ILE A 246 16.62 4.91 7.62
C ILE A 246 17.12 5.93 6.60
N ASN A 247 18.25 5.63 5.94
CA ASN A 247 18.77 6.51 4.90
C ASN A 247 17.81 6.61 3.70
N ASP A 248 17.24 5.50 3.25
CA ASP A 248 16.27 5.49 2.16
C ASP A 248 15.00 6.26 2.51
N ILE A 249 14.48 6.13 3.73
CA ILE A 249 13.36 6.93 4.25
C ILE A 249 13.70 8.43 4.22
N ARG A 250 14.92 8.82 4.63
CA ARG A 250 15.37 10.22 4.51
C ARG A 250 15.46 10.69 3.07
N THR A 251 15.93 9.85 2.14
CA THR A 251 15.96 10.21 0.71
C THR A 251 14.58 10.37 0.09
N LEU A 252 13.55 9.81 0.71
CA LEU A 252 12.15 10.00 0.35
C LEU A 252 11.56 11.32 0.89
N GLY A 253 12.33 12.11 1.65
CA GLY A 253 11.93 13.41 2.18
C GLY A 253 11.46 13.39 3.64
N ILE A 254 11.44 12.21 4.29
CA ILE A 254 10.98 12.07 5.67
C ILE A 254 12.18 12.25 6.61
N SER A 255 12.32 13.46 7.17
CA SER A 255 13.42 13.80 8.07
C SER A 255 13.09 13.60 9.54
N ASN A 256 11.81 13.74 9.93
CA ASN A 256 11.38 13.65 11.33
C ASN A 256 11.17 12.19 11.72
N ILE A 257 12.27 11.49 11.97
CA ILE A 257 12.25 10.12 12.46
C ILE A 257 12.51 10.16 13.96
N PHE A 258 11.75 9.37 14.73
CA PHE A 258 11.91 9.24 16.18
C PHE A 258 11.86 7.78 16.63
N ILE A 259 12.61 7.47 17.68
CA ILE A 259 12.49 6.20 18.41
C ILE A 259 11.60 6.45 19.63
N ILE A 260 10.55 5.65 19.79
CA ILE A 260 9.75 5.63 21.02
C ILE A 260 10.36 4.58 21.94
N GLY A 261 10.94 5.01 23.05
CA GLY A 261 11.64 4.13 23.97
C GLY A 261 12.00 4.83 25.28
N ASN A 262 12.59 4.08 26.21
CA ASN A 262 13.09 4.67 27.45
C ASN A 262 14.39 5.45 27.16
N ASN A 263 14.42 6.75 27.48
CA ASN A 263 15.62 7.56 27.27
C ASN A 263 16.77 7.16 28.20
N GLU A 264 16.50 6.50 29.33
CA GLU A 264 17.54 5.96 30.21
C GLU A 264 18.23 4.72 29.62
N ASP A 265 17.62 4.06 28.63
CA ASP A 265 18.19 2.88 28.01
C ASP A 265 19.40 3.24 27.12
N ARG A 266 20.57 2.75 27.54
CA ARG A 266 21.86 3.04 26.92
C ARG A 266 22.03 2.43 25.53
N ILE A 267 21.40 1.29 25.26
CA ILE A 267 21.38 0.68 23.92
C ILE A 267 20.57 1.56 23.00
N ILE A 268 19.39 2.03 23.44
CA ILE A 268 18.54 2.91 22.63
C ILE A 268 19.21 4.26 22.38
N GLN A 269 19.90 4.84 23.38
CA GLN A 269 20.74 6.03 23.19
C GLN A 269 21.82 5.83 22.13
N TYR A 270 22.49 4.67 22.15
CA TYR A 270 23.50 4.34 21.15
C TYR A 270 22.88 4.18 19.75
N ILE A 271 21.76 3.46 19.61
CA ILE A 271 21.04 3.28 18.34
C ILE A 271 20.62 4.63 17.76
N ALA A 272 20.01 5.48 18.60
CA ALA A 272 19.59 6.82 18.24
C ALA A 272 20.78 7.66 17.74
N TYR A 273 21.93 7.59 18.42
CA TYR A 273 23.15 8.27 18.01
C TYR A 273 23.68 7.77 16.66
N VAL A 274 23.78 6.46 16.46
CA VAL A 274 24.30 5.86 15.23
C VAL A 274 23.41 6.16 14.03
N LEU A 275 22.09 6.13 14.22
CA LEU A 275 21.12 6.43 13.17
C LEU A 275 20.91 7.94 12.97
N GLY A 276 21.33 8.78 13.92
CA GLY A 276 21.07 10.22 13.94
C GLY A 276 19.59 10.54 14.13
N ILE A 277 18.90 9.78 14.99
CA ILE A 277 17.46 9.85 15.26
C ILE A 277 17.26 10.34 16.69
N LYS A 278 16.17 11.07 16.97
CA LYS A 278 15.83 11.51 18.34
C LYS A 278 15.01 10.45 19.08
N ILE A 279 15.16 10.40 20.40
CA ILE A 279 14.34 9.54 21.26
C ILE A 279 13.18 10.37 21.81
N LEU A 280 11.98 9.81 21.76
CA LEU A 280 10.81 10.28 22.49
C LEU A 280 10.60 9.32 23.67
N ASP A 281 10.68 9.87 24.88
CA ASP A 281 10.52 9.08 26.09
C ASP A 281 9.07 8.59 26.22
N ARG A 282 8.89 7.30 26.53
CA ARG A 282 7.57 6.73 26.77
C ARG A 282 6.90 7.39 27.98
N ASP A 283 7.66 7.64 29.04
CA ASP A 283 7.11 8.16 30.29
C ASP A 283 6.60 9.60 30.12
N ASP A 284 7.27 10.38 29.27
CA ASP A 284 6.84 11.74 28.92
C ASP A 284 5.56 11.69 28.06
N LEU A 285 5.47 10.74 27.12
CA LEU A 285 4.25 10.52 26.33
C LEU A 285 3.04 10.09 27.20
N GLU A 286 3.26 9.30 28.27
CA GLU A 286 2.18 8.91 29.19
C GLU A 286 1.64 10.09 30.00
N ARG A 287 2.55 10.93 30.50
CA ARG A 287 2.23 12.09 31.34
C ARG A 287 1.63 13.23 30.51
N GLU A 288 2.08 13.40 29.27
CA GLU A 288 1.66 14.45 28.34
C GLU A 288 0.53 14.03 27.39
N ASN A 289 -0.35 13.12 27.82
CA ASN A 289 -1.60 12.76 27.13
C ASN A 289 -2.52 13.95 26.71
N ASN A 290 -2.12 15.21 26.92
CA ASN A 290 -2.85 16.43 26.54
C ASN A 290 -2.05 17.55 25.81
N CYS A 291 -0.72 17.51 25.65
CA CYS A 291 0.02 18.74 25.23
C CYS A 291 1.04 18.63 24.10
N LEU A 292 1.71 17.50 23.86
CA LEU A 292 2.78 17.48 22.83
C LEU A 292 2.28 17.37 21.38
N MET A 293 1.03 16.95 21.17
CA MET A 293 0.48 16.78 19.82
C MET A 293 -0.58 17.82 19.43
N THR A 294 -1.17 18.52 20.40
CA THR A 294 -2.36 19.39 20.18
C THR A 294 -2.05 20.80 19.69
N ASP A 295 -0.83 21.34 19.86
CA ASP A 295 -0.58 22.76 19.52
C ASP A 295 0.48 23.02 18.44
N LYS A 296 1.26 22.01 18.01
CA LYS A 296 2.27 22.15 16.94
C LYS A 296 2.33 21.04 15.89
N TYR A 297 1.74 19.87 16.17
CA TYR A 297 1.82 18.68 15.31
C TYR A 297 0.45 18.14 14.88
N ASP A 298 -0.64 18.82 15.24
CA ASP A 298 -2.03 18.48 14.90
C ASP A 298 -2.32 18.45 13.38
N SER A 299 -1.39 18.92 12.56
CA SER A 299 -1.43 18.85 11.09
C SER A 299 -0.47 17.85 10.45
N SER A 300 0.39 17.19 11.22
CA SER A 300 1.43 16.30 10.68
C SER A 300 0.94 14.85 10.58
N ASN A 301 1.02 14.23 9.40
CA ASN A 301 0.65 12.81 9.33
C ASN A 301 1.77 11.97 9.96
N THR A 302 1.40 11.24 11.01
CA THR A 302 2.31 10.41 11.78
C THR A 302 2.12 8.93 11.41
N ILE A 303 3.23 8.25 11.19
CA ILE A 303 3.26 6.78 11.09
C ILE A 303 3.94 6.21 12.30
N LEU A 304 3.36 5.15 12.83
CA LEU A 304 3.95 4.35 13.88
C LEU A 304 4.33 2.96 13.35
N VAL A 305 5.54 2.50 13.64
CA VAL A 305 6.03 1.15 13.36
C VAL A 305 6.21 0.41 14.68
N THR A 306 5.49 -0.70 14.84
CA THR A 306 5.49 -1.51 16.08
C THR A 306 5.79 -2.96 15.79
N THR A 307 6.05 -3.73 16.84
CA THR A 307 6.14 -5.19 16.76
C THR A 307 4.87 -5.85 17.28
N ASP A 308 4.70 -7.15 16.99
CA ASP A 308 3.58 -7.94 17.50
C ASP A 308 3.44 -7.98 19.03
N LYS A 309 4.55 -7.84 19.75
CA LYS A 309 4.61 -7.99 21.22
C LYS A 309 4.09 -6.76 21.95
N SER A 310 4.23 -5.58 21.35
CA SER A 310 3.85 -4.30 21.95
C SER A 310 2.39 -3.90 21.70
N LEU A 311 1.65 -4.72 20.95
CA LEU A 311 0.27 -4.45 20.56
C LEU A 311 -0.72 -4.37 21.73
N GLU A 312 -0.49 -5.12 22.82
CA GLU A 312 -1.36 -5.11 24.00
C GLU A 312 -1.30 -3.78 24.78
N ASN A 313 -0.21 -3.02 24.64
CA ASN A 313 0.01 -1.74 25.33
C ASN A 313 -0.37 -0.52 24.49
N ARG A 314 -0.83 -0.69 23.23
CA ARG A 314 -1.11 0.39 22.27
C ARG A 314 -2.18 1.40 22.68
N SER A 315 -3.09 1.04 23.58
CA SER A 315 -4.26 1.86 23.91
C SER A 315 -3.94 3.21 24.59
N LYS A 316 -2.67 3.48 24.90
CA LYS A 316 -2.27 4.65 25.70
C LYS A 316 -1.42 5.70 25.01
N TYR A 317 -0.85 5.45 23.82
CA TYR A 317 0.36 6.20 23.45
C TYR A 317 0.29 7.16 22.27
N LEU A 318 -0.55 7.01 21.24
CA LEU A 318 -0.55 7.98 20.14
C LEU A 318 -1.80 7.95 19.24
N SER A 319 -2.23 9.13 18.81
CA SER A 319 -3.12 9.33 17.66
C SER A 319 -2.33 9.20 16.34
N SER A 320 -1.80 8.01 16.04
CA SER A 320 -1.15 7.77 14.74
C SER A 320 -2.18 7.74 13.61
N ASN A 321 -1.83 8.31 12.45
CA ASN A 321 -2.71 8.29 11.27
C ASN A 321 -2.70 6.91 10.58
N CYS A 322 -1.57 6.21 10.64
CA CYS A 322 -1.41 4.88 10.09
C CYS A 322 -0.41 4.09 10.93
N THR A 323 -0.70 2.82 11.19
CA THR A 323 0.22 1.95 11.94
C THR A 323 0.68 0.72 11.17
N ILE A 324 1.98 0.49 11.17
CA ILE A 324 2.66 -0.63 10.52
C ILE A 324 3.08 -1.63 11.59
N CYS A 325 2.52 -2.83 11.58
CA CYS A 325 2.92 -3.93 12.45
C CYS A 325 3.96 -4.82 11.78
N LEU A 326 5.06 -5.08 12.49
CA LEU A 326 6.07 -6.07 12.14
C LEU A 326 5.80 -7.38 12.89
N TYR A 327 5.42 -8.42 12.15
CA TYR A 327 5.07 -9.72 12.72
C TYR A 327 6.17 -10.77 12.54
N ARG A 328 6.31 -11.70 13.50
CA ARG A 328 7.47 -12.60 13.61
C ARG A 328 7.26 -14.05 13.20
N ASP A 329 6.04 -14.50 12.95
CA ASP A 329 5.77 -15.88 12.53
C ASP A 329 4.67 -15.96 11.45
N ASN A 330 4.67 -17.03 10.65
CA ASN A 330 3.58 -17.38 9.72
C ASN A 330 2.21 -17.57 10.41
N ASN A 331 2.15 -17.46 11.75
CA ASN A 331 0.94 -17.48 12.56
C ASN A 331 0.32 -16.08 12.63
N LEU A 332 0.06 -15.47 11.48
CA LEU A 332 -0.82 -14.31 11.41
C LEU A 332 -2.25 -14.79 11.66
N THR A 333 -2.70 -14.74 12.92
CA THR A 333 -4.07 -15.11 13.31
C THR A 333 -5.11 -14.10 12.82
N GLY A 334 -4.69 -12.91 12.37
CA GLY A 334 -5.51 -11.87 11.74
C GLY A 334 -4.71 -10.59 11.42
N LEU A 335 -5.28 -9.62 10.67
CA LEU A 335 -4.67 -8.29 10.52
C LEU A 335 -4.78 -7.57 11.85
N LYS A 336 -3.64 -7.40 12.49
CA LYS A 336 -3.57 -6.66 13.73
C LYS A 336 -3.79 -5.17 13.45
N GLU A 337 -3.13 -4.68 12.40
CA GLU A 337 -3.00 -3.24 12.14
C GLU A 337 -3.34 -2.81 10.72
N ASP A 338 -3.26 -1.50 10.45
CA ASP A 338 -3.53 -0.92 9.13
C ASP A 338 -2.69 -1.59 8.04
N ILE A 339 -1.41 -1.76 8.32
CA ILE A 339 -0.44 -2.44 7.46
C ILE A 339 0.31 -3.47 8.29
N ASN A 340 0.46 -4.68 7.76
CA ASN A 340 1.12 -5.80 8.43
C ASN A 340 2.22 -6.31 7.50
N LEU A 341 3.45 -6.31 8.00
CA LEU A 341 4.66 -6.66 7.27
C LEU A 341 5.42 -7.71 8.10
N GLU A 342 5.94 -8.73 7.45
CA GLU A 342 6.79 -9.71 8.14
C GLU A 342 8.11 -9.03 8.56
N TYR A 343 8.58 -9.28 9.77
CA TYR A 343 9.81 -8.66 10.29
C TYR A 343 11.03 -8.94 9.38
N SER A 344 11.10 -10.13 8.77
CA SER A 344 12.14 -10.52 7.80
C SER A 344 12.15 -9.65 6.54
N ASN A 345 11.07 -8.92 6.28
CA ASN A 345 10.84 -8.08 5.10
C ASN A 345 10.85 -6.58 5.43
N ILE A 346 11.43 -6.18 6.57
CA ILE A 346 11.51 -4.76 6.99
C ILE A 346 12.25 -3.87 5.96
N ASP A 347 13.13 -4.47 5.16
CA ASP A 347 13.81 -3.85 4.01
C ASP A 347 12.84 -3.29 2.96
N LYS A 348 11.60 -3.79 2.90
CA LYS A 348 10.56 -3.34 1.96
C LYS A 348 9.82 -2.10 2.42
N LEU A 349 10.07 -1.62 3.64
CA LEU A 349 9.40 -0.46 4.22
C LEU A 349 9.59 0.83 3.39
N PRO A 350 10.79 1.19 2.89
CA PRO A 350 10.95 2.34 2.01
C PRO A 350 10.20 2.16 0.68
N SER A 351 10.21 0.96 0.11
CA SER A 351 9.49 0.65 -1.13
C SER A 351 7.96 0.74 -0.95
N LEU A 352 7.44 0.46 0.24
CA LEU A 352 6.02 0.65 0.58
C LEU A 352 5.63 2.14 0.55
N ILE A 353 6.46 3.01 1.13
CA ILE A 353 6.25 4.48 1.08
C ILE A 353 6.32 4.97 -0.37
N LYS A 354 7.33 4.51 -1.12
CA LYS A 354 7.50 4.84 -2.54
C LYS A 354 6.31 4.40 -3.41
N LEU A 355 5.71 3.24 -3.10
CA LEU A 355 4.48 2.81 -3.77
C LEU A 355 3.34 3.80 -3.49
N SER A 356 3.19 4.27 -2.25
CA SER A 356 2.16 5.27 -1.94
C SER A 356 2.31 6.56 -2.75
N TYR A 357 3.52 7.10 -2.84
CA TYR A 357 3.82 8.27 -3.69
C TYR A 357 3.46 8.04 -5.15
N PHE A 358 3.85 6.88 -5.70
CA PHE A 358 3.49 6.49 -7.06
C PHE A 358 1.98 6.38 -7.26
N CYS A 359 1.26 5.81 -6.29
CA CYS A 359 -0.19 5.70 -6.33
C CYS A 359 -0.84 7.07 -6.32
N SER A 360 -0.40 7.98 -5.43
CA SER A 360 -0.90 9.35 -5.39
C SER A 360 -0.69 10.07 -6.71
N GLU A 361 0.52 10.01 -7.26
CA GLU A 361 0.87 10.71 -8.50
C GLU A 361 0.01 10.21 -9.67
N ILE A 362 -0.10 8.88 -9.83
CA ILE A 362 -0.95 8.30 -10.87
C ILE A 362 -2.41 8.65 -10.68
N ASN A 363 -2.88 8.64 -9.42
CA ASN A 363 -4.24 8.97 -9.09
C ASN A 363 -4.55 10.42 -9.51
N THR A 364 -3.75 11.39 -9.06
CA THR A 364 -3.89 12.80 -9.40
C THR A 364 -3.81 13.05 -10.91
N GLN A 365 -2.87 12.45 -11.63
CA GLN A 365 -2.79 12.57 -13.08
C GLN A 365 -4.04 12.03 -13.78
N THR A 366 -4.54 10.88 -13.34
CA THR A 366 -5.70 10.22 -13.95
C THR A 366 -6.99 10.99 -13.65
N GLU A 367 -7.16 11.46 -12.41
CA GLU A 367 -8.29 12.29 -11.99
C GLU A 367 -8.33 13.62 -12.75
N ASN A 368 -7.19 14.30 -12.88
CA ASN A 368 -7.10 15.55 -13.65
C ASN A 368 -7.47 15.33 -15.13
N THR A 369 -7.02 14.23 -15.72
CA THR A 369 -7.38 13.87 -17.10
C THR A 369 -8.86 13.55 -17.23
N ALA A 370 -9.42 12.81 -16.27
CA ALA A 370 -10.84 12.45 -16.21
C ALA A 370 -11.74 13.68 -16.14
N ILE A 371 -11.41 14.62 -15.23
CA ILE A 371 -12.11 15.89 -15.05
C ILE A 371 -12.02 16.74 -16.32
N THR A 372 -10.83 16.82 -16.94
CA THR A 372 -10.62 17.59 -18.18
C THR A 372 -11.51 17.07 -19.31
N LEU A 373 -11.59 15.76 -19.48
CA LEU A 373 -12.50 15.15 -20.48
C LEU A 373 -13.97 15.44 -20.14
N ASN A 374 -14.36 15.36 -18.86
CA ASN A 374 -15.73 15.73 -18.47
C ASN A 374 -16.06 17.20 -18.76
N ILE A 375 -15.12 18.12 -18.54
CA ILE A 375 -15.27 19.56 -18.88
C ILE A 375 -15.42 19.74 -20.39
N LEU A 376 -14.63 19.03 -21.21
CA LEU A 376 -14.79 19.04 -22.67
C LEU A 376 -16.16 18.50 -23.09
N GLY A 377 -16.62 17.42 -22.44
CA GLY A 377 -17.97 16.90 -22.60
C GLY A 377 -19.04 17.95 -22.27
N MET A 378 -18.90 18.66 -21.14
CA MET A 378 -19.83 19.75 -20.79
C MET A 378 -19.88 20.82 -21.88
N LEU A 379 -18.73 21.24 -22.40
CA LEU A 379 -18.66 22.23 -23.47
C LEU A 379 -19.42 21.76 -24.72
N PHE A 380 -19.25 20.49 -25.13
CA PHE A 380 -20.04 19.91 -26.21
C PHE A 380 -21.55 19.85 -25.90
N ALA A 381 -21.93 19.61 -24.65
CA ALA A 381 -23.33 19.66 -24.23
C ALA A 381 -23.90 21.09 -24.31
N VAL A 382 -23.15 22.11 -23.91
CA VAL A 382 -23.57 23.53 -24.04
C VAL A 382 -23.79 23.90 -25.51
N LEU A 383 -22.91 23.43 -26.40
CA LEU A 383 -22.99 23.67 -27.84
C LEU A 383 -24.06 22.83 -28.57
N ASN A 384 -24.93 22.10 -27.86
CA ASN A 384 -25.94 21.18 -28.41
C ASN A 384 -25.39 19.97 -29.17
N TYR A 385 -24.11 19.60 -29.02
CA TYR A 385 -23.55 18.41 -29.65
C TYR A 385 -23.81 17.11 -28.86
N LEU A 386 -24.14 17.21 -27.56
CA LEU A 386 -24.42 16.05 -26.71
C LEU A 386 -25.83 16.09 -26.09
N THR A 387 -26.64 15.10 -26.46
CA THR A 387 -27.90 14.81 -25.77
C THR A 387 -27.64 14.16 -24.41
N PRO A 388 -28.64 14.08 -23.51
CA PRO A 388 -28.48 13.41 -22.22
C PRO A 388 -27.99 11.97 -22.36
N LEU A 389 -28.51 11.23 -23.34
CA LEU A 389 -28.11 9.84 -23.59
C LEU A 389 -26.64 9.75 -24.04
N TYR A 390 -26.20 10.61 -24.96
CA TYR A 390 -24.80 10.64 -25.38
C TYR A 390 -23.86 11.12 -24.27
N SER A 391 -24.33 11.98 -23.37
CA SER A 391 -23.57 12.41 -22.19
C SER A 391 -23.32 11.27 -21.20
N VAL A 392 -24.32 10.40 -20.98
CA VAL A 392 -24.13 9.18 -20.18
C VAL A 392 -23.11 8.25 -20.85
N ILE A 393 -23.23 8.02 -22.15
CA ILE A 393 -22.29 7.16 -22.90
C ILE A 393 -20.87 7.73 -22.82
N TYR A 394 -20.71 9.04 -23.03
CA TYR A 394 -19.44 9.73 -22.93
C TYR A 394 -18.80 9.53 -21.54
N TYR A 395 -19.58 9.73 -20.47
CA TYR A 395 -19.13 9.57 -19.09
C TYR A 395 -18.68 8.13 -18.78
N ILE A 396 -19.43 7.12 -19.25
CA ILE A 396 -19.09 5.70 -19.10
C ILE A 396 -17.79 5.39 -19.86
N LEU A 397 -17.66 5.85 -21.11
CA LEU A 397 -16.45 5.66 -21.91
C LEU A 397 -15.24 6.31 -21.27
N ASN A 398 -15.38 7.53 -20.74
CA ASN A 398 -14.32 8.20 -19.99
C ASN A 398 -13.87 7.37 -18.78
N THR A 399 -14.83 6.86 -17.99
CA THR A 399 -14.54 6.01 -16.83
C THR A 399 -13.80 4.72 -17.22
N LEU A 400 -14.25 4.04 -18.28
CA LEU A 400 -13.59 2.83 -18.79
C LEU A 400 -12.18 3.12 -19.32
N PHE A 401 -12.02 4.23 -20.03
CA PHE A 401 -10.73 4.66 -20.57
C PHE A 401 -9.72 4.95 -19.45
N MET A 402 -10.13 5.67 -18.40
CA MET A 402 -9.26 5.98 -17.25
C MET A 402 -8.83 4.72 -16.51
N THR A 403 -9.72 3.75 -16.36
CA THR A 403 -9.37 2.49 -15.67
C THR A 403 -8.50 1.56 -16.51
N LEU A 404 -8.61 1.62 -17.84
CA LEU A 404 -7.65 1.00 -18.74
C LEU A 404 -6.26 1.65 -18.60
N ILE A 405 -6.19 2.99 -18.57
CA ILE A 405 -4.93 3.73 -18.35
C ILE A 405 -4.27 3.31 -17.03
N LEU A 406 -5.03 3.29 -15.93
CA LEU A 406 -4.51 2.84 -14.63
C LEU A 406 -3.95 1.43 -14.72
N LYS A 407 -4.71 0.49 -15.30
CA LYS A 407 -4.28 -0.90 -15.45
C LYS A 407 -2.99 -1.01 -16.24
N LEU A 408 -2.84 -0.25 -17.32
CA LEU A 408 -1.61 -0.23 -18.13
C LEU A 408 -0.43 0.33 -17.33
N ARG A 409 -0.60 1.45 -16.63
CA ARG A 409 0.46 2.04 -15.79
C ARG A 409 0.92 1.10 -14.69
N PHE A 410 0.00 0.42 -14.01
CA PHE A 410 0.34 -0.57 -12.99
C PHE A 410 1.01 -1.82 -13.58
N ASN A 411 0.64 -2.25 -14.79
CA ASN A 411 1.29 -3.38 -15.47
C ASN A 411 2.72 -3.06 -15.96
N SER A 412 2.99 -1.80 -16.33
CA SER A 412 4.33 -1.39 -16.78
C SER A 412 5.37 -1.42 -15.64
N CYS A 413 4.95 -1.24 -14.39
CA CYS A 413 5.83 -1.45 -13.23
C CYS A 413 5.90 -2.94 -12.87
N LYS A 414 6.86 -3.66 -13.48
CA LYS A 414 7.03 -5.12 -13.32
C LYS A 414 7.33 -5.54 -11.88
N ASN A 415 8.18 -4.78 -11.18
CA ASN A 415 8.53 -5.05 -9.79
C ASN A 415 8.26 -3.86 -8.86
N PHE A 416 8.00 -4.18 -7.58
CA PHE A 416 7.82 -3.23 -6.49
C PHE A 416 9.05 -2.33 -6.28
N ASP A 417 10.24 -2.87 -6.55
CA ASP A 417 11.52 -2.18 -6.37
C ASP A 417 11.89 -1.30 -7.58
N GLU A 418 11.28 -1.55 -8.73
CA GLU A 418 11.48 -0.82 -10.00
C GLU A 418 10.56 0.41 -10.16
N ILE A 419 9.75 0.75 -9.15
CA ILE A 419 8.97 1.98 -9.19
C ILE A 419 9.96 3.13 -9.40
N PRO A 420 9.75 4.04 -10.38
CA PRO A 420 10.68 5.15 -10.57
C PRO A 420 10.74 6.01 -9.31
N ARG A 421 11.93 6.52 -8.95
CA ARG A 421 12.02 7.58 -7.92
C ARG A 421 11.32 8.80 -8.49
N ILE A 422 10.10 9.06 -8.03
CA ILE A 422 9.43 10.33 -8.29
C ILE A 422 10.05 11.31 -7.30
N LYS A 423 10.98 12.15 -7.78
CA LYS A 423 11.33 13.35 -7.02
C LYS A 423 10.09 14.24 -7.03
N PHE A 424 9.46 14.41 -5.87
CA PHE A 424 8.56 15.53 -5.66
C PHE A 424 9.39 16.82 -5.76
N ASN A 425 9.50 17.37 -6.96
CA ASN A 425 10.03 18.72 -7.19
C ASN A 425 8.92 19.79 -7.06
N TYR A 426 7.80 19.46 -6.44
CA TYR A 426 6.69 20.39 -6.22
C TYR A 426 6.27 20.29 -4.77
N LEU A 427 6.90 21.09 -3.91
CA LEU A 427 6.45 21.61 -2.60
C LEU A 427 7.68 22.16 -1.86
N THR A 428 8.38 23.09 -2.49
CA THR A 428 9.22 24.10 -1.82
C THR A 428 9.19 25.31 -2.75
N ASP A 429 8.16 26.13 -2.57
CA ASP A 429 8.18 27.59 -2.69
C ASP A 429 6.89 28.15 -2.09
#